data_AF-A0A259LP81-F1
#
_entry.id   AF-A0A259LP81-F1
#
_cell.length_a   1.000
_cell.length_b   1.000
_cell.length_c   1.000
_cell.angle_alpha   90.00
_cell.angle_beta   90.00
_cell.angle_gamma   90.00
#
_symmetry.space_group_name_H-M   'P 1'
#
loop_
_entity.id
_entity.type
_entity.pdbx_description
1 polymer ?
#
loop_
_entity_poly.entity_id
_entity_poly.type
_entity_poly.pdbx_seq_one_letter_code
_entity_poly.pdbx_strand_id
1 'polypeptide(L)'
;MMNGDIAAWKRLDAAFDAALDIPAGDRAAWIEENFSDSPALAAELLRLLAAVRGSDDFFGHLEDARDSLLSEATGWSPGESGDPRIGAVYGSWRILRRIGQGGFAVVYEAERADGRYEQIGALKVIQGGLRG
;
A
#
# COMPACT_ATOMS: atom_id res chain seq x y z
N MET A 1 -19.16 27.82 -13.89
CA MET A 1 -18.91 26.49 -14.50
C MET A 1 -17.84 25.75 -13.66
N MET A 2 -18.05 25.59 -12.34
CA MET A 2 -17.06 24.97 -11.41
C MET A 2 -17.70 24.15 -10.26
N ASN A 3 -18.96 24.42 -9.87
CA ASN A 3 -19.61 23.68 -8.79
C ASN A 3 -20.11 22.28 -9.20
N GLY A 4 -20.44 22.07 -10.48
CA GLY A 4 -20.92 20.77 -10.98
C GLY A 4 -19.85 19.68 -10.90
N ASP A 5 -18.61 20.02 -11.28
CA ASP A 5 -17.49 19.06 -11.29
C ASP A 5 -17.06 18.66 -9.88
N ILE A 6 -17.06 19.59 -8.92
CA ILE A 6 -16.71 19.29 -7.52
C ILE A 6 -17.75 18.37 -6.88
N ALA A 7 -19.04 18.61 -7.15
CA ALA A 7 -20.12 17.77 -6.63
C ALA A 7 -20.10 16.37 -7.25
N ALA A 8 -19.86 16.29 -8.56
CA ALA A 8 -19.70 15.01 -9.27
C ALA A 8 -18.50 14.23 -8.75
N TRP A 9 -17.35 14.89 -8.54
CA TRP A 9 -16.16 14.26 -7.97
C TRP A 9 -16.41 13.72 -6.56
N LYS A 10 -17.02 14.50 -5.66
CA LYS A 10 -17.34 14.04 -4.30
C LYS A 10 -18.28 12.84 -4.28
N ARG A 11 -19.27 12.82 -5.18
CA ARG A 11 -20.20 11.69 -5.31
C ARG A 11 -19.48 10.44 -5.82
N LEU A 12 -18.58 10.61 -6.80
CA LEU A 12 -17.77 9.53 -7.34
C LEU A 12 -16.81 8.96 -6.30
N ASP A 13 -16.13 9.81 -5.53
CA ASP A 13 -15.18 9.47 -4.46
C ASP A 13 -15.87 8.65 -3.36
N ALA A 14 -16.99 9.15 -2.82
CA ALA A 14 -17.75 8.45 -1.80
C ALA A 14 -18.32 7.10 -2.28
N ALA A 15 -18.73 7.02 -3.55
CA ALA A 15 -19.25 5.78 -4.12
C ALA A 15 -18.16 4.77 -4.47
N PHE A 16 -16.97 5.24 -4.83
CA PHE A 16 -15.80 4.39 -5.02
C PHE A 16 -15.41 3.73 -3.70
N ASP A 17 -15.31 4.49 -2.61
CA ASP A 17 -15.05 3.94 -1.28
C ASP A 17 -16.11 2.90 -0.88
N ALA A 18 -17.40 3.24 -1.00
CA ALA A 18 -18.48 2.32 -0.66
C ALA A 18 -18.47 1.05 -1.52
N ALA A 19 -18.15 1.16 -2.82
CA ALA A 19 -18.12 0.01 -3.72
C ALA A 19 -16.96 -0.96 -3.42
N LEU A 20 -15.87 -0.52 -2.78
CA LEU A 20 -14.77 -1.38 -2.37
C LEU A 20 -15.19 -2.37 -1.27
N ASP A 21 -16.14 -1.99 -0.41
CA ASP A 21 -16.70 -2.85 0.65
C ASP A 21 -17.72 -3.89 0.13
N ILE A 22 -18.20 -3.71 -1.11
CA ILE A 22 -19.17 -4.62 -1.75
C ILE A 22 -18.42 -5.77 -2.44
N PRO A 23 -18.91 -7.02 -2.38
CA PRO A 23 -18.35 -8.12 -3.15
C PRO A 23 -18.31 -7.83 -4.65
N ALA A 24 -17.23 -8.22 -5.33
CA ALA A 24 -17.01 -7.86 -6.75
C ALA A 24 -18.15 -8.27 -7.69
N GLY A 25 -18.86 -9.37 -7.39
CA GLY A 25 -20.02 -9.83 -8.17
C GLY A 25 -21.25 -8.94 -8.07
N ASP A 26 -21.39 -8.21 -6.95
CA ASP A 26 -22.59 -7.42 -6.64
C ASP A 26 -22.41 -5.93 -6.97
N ARG A 27 -21.16 -5.48 -7.19
CA ARG A 27 -20.83 -4.07 -7.47
C ARG A 27 -21.56 -3.52 -8.70
N ALA A 28 -21.68 -4.30 -9.78
CA ALA A 28 -22.32 -3.83 -11.01
C ALA A 28 -23.80 -3.50 -10.79
N ALA A 29 -24.53 -4.38 -10.09
CA ALA A 29 -25.94 -4.16 -9.74
C ALA A 29 -26.10 -2.96 -8.81
N TRP A 30 -25.24 -2.85 -7.79
CA TRP A 30 -25.26 -1.71 -6.87
C TRP A 30 -25.01 -0.37 -7.59
N ILE A 31 -24.07 -0.32 -8.54
CA ILE A 31 -23.80 0.88 -9.33
C ILE A 31 -25.02 1.24 -10.19
N GLU A 32 -25.63 0.26 -10.85
CA GLU A 32 -26.82 0.47 -11.69
C GLU A 32 -27.99 1.06 -10.88
N GLU A 33 -28.21 0.55 -9.66
CA GLU A 33 -29.25 1.06 -8.76
C GLU A 33 -28.95 2.48 -8.22
N ASN A 34 -27.70 2.80 -7.88
CA ASN A 34 -27.34 4.05 -7.21
C ASN A 34 -26.94 5.19 -8.16
N PHE A 35 -26.72 4.88 -9.44
CA PHE A 35 -26.29 5.82 -10.48
C PHE A 35 -27.14 5.78 -11.75
N SER A 36 -28.38 5.27 -11.67
CA SER A 36 -29.32 5.28 -12.80
C SER A 36 -29.60 6.69 -13.36
N ASP A 37 -29.49 7.71 -12.50
CA ASP A 37 -29.64 9.12 -12.85
C ASP A 37 -28.39 9.74 -13.50
N SER A 38 -27.25 9.03 -13.48
CA SER A 38 -25.95 9.54 -13.93
C SER A 38 -25.09 8.46 -14.62
N PRO A 39 -25.47 8.00 -15.83
CA PRO A 39 -24.75 6.92 -16.53
C PRO A 39 -23.26 7.17 -16.79
N ALA A 40 -22.87 8.44 -16.99
CA ALA A 40 -21.47 8.81 -17.18
C ALA A 40 -20.63 8.60 -15.90
N LEU A 41 -21.19 8.91 -14.72
CA LEU A 41 -20.54 8.66 -13.43
C LEU A 41 -20.47 7.16 -13.13
N ALA A 42 -21.52 6.39 -13.47
CA ALA A 42 -21.52 4.94 -13.36
C ALA A 42 -20.39 4.29 -14.18
N ALA A 43 -20.22 4.73 -15.43
CA ALA A 43 -19.17 4.23 -16.32
C ALA A 43 -17.76 4.56 -15.77
N GLU A 44 -17.56 5.77 -15.26
CA GLU A 44 -16.26 6.16 -14.67
C GLU A 44 -15.96 5.38 -13.39
N LEU A 45 -16.97 5.17 -12.53
CA LEU A 45 -16.83 4.36 -11.32
C LEU A 45 -16.42 2.92 -11.63
N LEU A 46 -17.06 2.29 -12.64
CA LEU A 46 -16.66 0.97 -13.12
C LEU A 46 -15.21 0.95 -13.63
N ARG A 47 -14.79 2.00 -14.33
CA ARG A 47 -13.42 2.14 -14.84
C ARG A 47 -12.39 2.23 -13.71
N LEU A 48 -12.69 3.00 -12.67
CA LEU A 48 -11.84 3.13 -11.48
C LEU A 48 -11.73 1.80 -10.72
N LEU A 49 -12.85 1.11 -10.49
CA LEU A 49 -12.85 -0.18 -9.80
C LEU A 49 -12.09 -1.26 -10.59
N ALA A 50 -12.18 -1.25 -11.93
CA ALA A 50 -11.40 -2.15 -12.78
C ALA A 50 -9.89 -1.88 -12.68
N ALA A 51 -9.49 -0.60 -12.57
CA ALA A 51 -8.09 -0.22 -12.40
C ALA A 51 -7.52 -0.69 -11.06
N VAL A 52 -8.31 -0.64 -9.98
CA VAL A 52 -7.91 -1.20 -8.67
C VAL A 52 -7.69 -2.69 -8.76
N ARG A 53 -8.63 -3.45 -9.34
CA ARG A 53 -8.48 -4.90 -9.47
C ARG A 53 -7.21 -5.27 -10.25
N GLY A 54 -6.98 -4.61 -11.39
CA GLY A 54 -5.76 -4.84 -12.17
C GLY A 54 -4.48 -4.48 -11.43
N SER A 55 -4.54 -3.45 -10.58
CA SER A 55 -3.45 -3.06 -9.68
C SER A 55 -3.22 -4.11 -8.59
N ASP A 56 -4.25 -4.53 -7.87
CA ASP A 56 -4.15 -5.52 -6.79
C ASP A 56 -3.66 -6.88 -7.31
N ASP A 57 -4.18 -7.34 -8.45
CA ASP A 57 -3.74 -8.58 -9.10
C ASP A 57 -2.25 -8.46 -9.49
N PHE A 58 -1.85 -7.33 -10.09
CA PHE A 58 -0.46 -7.09 -10.48
C PHE A 58 0.49 -7.00 -9.27
N PHE A 59 0.11 -6.25 -8.23
CA PHE A 59 0.91 -6.11 -7.02
C PHE A 59 0.98 -7.43 -6.25
N GLY A 60 -0.12 -8.17 -6.12
CA GLY A 60 -0.14 -9.49 -5.49
C GLY A 60 0.80 -10.47 -6.20
N HIS A 61 0.72 -10.56 -7.53
CA HIS A 61 1.64 -11.38 -8.31
C HIS A 61 3.11 -10.96 -8.16
N LEU A 62 3.38 -9.65 -8.08
CA LEU A 62 4.73 -9.15 -7.88
C LEU A 62 5.25 -9.44 -6.47
N GLU A 63 4.40 -9.35 -5.46
CA GLU A 63 4.73 -9.69 -4.07
C GLU A 63 5.04 -11.19 -3.94
N ASP A 64 4.21 -12.06 -4.52
CA ASP A 64 4.43 -13.51 -4.52
C ASP A 64 5.74 -13.88 -5.23
N ALA A 65 5.97 -13.33 -6.43
CA ALA A 65 7.19 -13.59 -7.19
C ALA A 65 8.44 -13.07 -6.46
N ARG A 66 8.33 -11.89 -5.83
CA ARG A 66 9.41 -11.32 -5.01
C ARG A 66 9.70 -12.18 -3.78
N ASP A 67 8.68 -12.57 -3.03
CA ASP A 67 8.88 -13.30 -1.79
C ASP A 67 9.48 -14.68 -2.06
N SER A 68 9.09 -15.32 -3.17
CA SER A 68 9.75 -16.53 -3.68
C SER A 68 11.24 -16.27 -4.02
N LEU A 69 11.55 -15.22 -4.79
CA LEU A 69 12.92 -14.87 -5.17
C LEU A 69 13.80 -14.47 -3.98
N LEU A 70 13.27 -13.70 -3.04
CA LEU A 70 14.00 -13.27 -1.84
C LEU A 70 14.24 -14.44 -0.89
N SER A 71 13.26 -15.33 -0.70
CA SER A 71 13.44 -16.55 0.08
C SER A 71 14.56 -17.41 -0.49
N GLU A 72 14.61 -17.58 -1.81
CA GLU A 72 15.65 -18.36 -2.50
C GLU A 72 17.02 -17.68 -2.46
N ALA A 73 17.09 -16.37 -2.66
CA ALA A 73 18.36 -15.64 -2.75
C ALA A 73 18.98 -15.31 -1.39
N THR A 74 18.17 -15.15 -0.33
CA THR A 74 18.65 -14.63 0.97
C THR A 74 18.48 -15.59 2.13
N GLY A 75 17.78 -16.72 1.96
CA GLY A 75 17.45 -17.64 3.05
C GLY A 75 16.42 -17.09 4.05
N TRP A 76 15.75 -16.00 3.70
CA TRP A 76 14.86 -15.22 4.56
C TRP A 76 13.87 -16.07 5.38
N SER A 77 13.94 -15.95 6.71
CA SER A 77 12.87 -16.36 7.62
C SER A 77 12.49 -15.22 8.59
N PRO A 78 11.19 -15.05 8.93
CA PRO A 78 10.77 -14.06 9.94
C PRO A 78 11.45 -14.32 11.28
N GLY A 79 12.32 -13.40 11.73
CA GLY A 79 13.06 -13.51 12.99
C GLY A 79 14.57 -13.73 12.87
N GLU A 80 15.11 -13.86 11.64
CA GLU A 80 16.55 -14.09 11.48
C GLU A 80 17.41 -12.89 11.87
N SER A 81 18.42 -13.17 12.70
CA SER A 81 19.41 -12.25 13.27
C SER A 81 20.50 -11.80 12.27
N GLY A 82 20.27 -11.97 10.97
CA GLY A 82 21.27 -11.74 9.91
C GLY A 82 21.12 -10.42 9.14
N ASP A 83 20.11 -9.59 9.42
CA ASP A 83 19.95 -8.31 8.72
C ASP A 83 21.06 -7.33 9.14
N PRO A 84 21.99 -6.95 8.23
CA PRO A 84 23.14 -6.11 8.56
C PRO A 84 22.76 -4.69 8.99
N ARG A 85 21.48 -4.31 8.87
CA ARG A 85 20.96 -3.01 9.29
C ARG A 85 20.65 -2.97 10.78
N ILE A 86 20.51 -4.11 11.46
CA ILE A 86 20.30 -4.13 12.91
C ILE A 86 21.54 -3.55 13.61
N GLY A 87 21.33 -2.55 14.47
CA GLY A 87 22.39 -1.77 15.12
C GLY A 87 22.94 -0.61 14.28
N ALA A 88 22.64 -0.54 12.98
CA ALA A 88 23.08 0.55 12.13
C ALA A 88 22.38 1.87 12.50
N VAL A 89 23.08 2.99 12.33
CA VAL A 89 22.58 4.33 12.62
C VAL A 89 22.32 5.09 11.31
N TYR A 90 21.07 5.54 11.13
CA TYR A 90 20.63 6.37 10.03
C TYR A 90 20.21 7.73 10.56
N GLY A 91 21.07 8.74 10.37
CA GLY A 91 20.88 10.06 10.98
C GLY A 91 20.89 9.95 12.50
N SER A 92 19.77 10.30 13.15
CA SER A 92 19.61 10.24 14.61
C SER A 92 18.98 8.94 15.10
N TRP A 93 18.78 7.94 14.24
CA TRP A 93 18.03 6.72 14.57
C TRP A 93 18.89 5.48 14.47
N ARG A 94 18.94 4.67 15.53
CA ARG A 94 19.55 3.33 15.53
C ARG A 94 18.49 2.27 15.36
N ILE A 95 18.67 1.36 14.42
CA ILE A 95 17.74 0.25 14.19
C ILE A 95 17.92 -0.82 15.27
N LEU A 96 16.83 -1.25 15.91
CA LEU A 96 16.83 -2.26 16.97
C LEU A 96 16.42 -3.64 16.45
N ARG A 97 15.30 -3.72 15.74
CA ARG A 97 14.79 -4.96 15.15
C ARG A 97 13.82 -4.66 14.04
N ARG A 98 13.57 -5.65 13.19
CA ARG A 98 12.49 -5.61 12.22
C ARG A 98 11.14 -5.79 12.91
N ILE A 99 10.13 -5.04 12.48
CA ILE A 99 8.75 -5.13 13.00
C ILE A 99 7.68 -5.34 11.91
N GLY A 100 8.05 -5.23 10.63
CA GLY A 100 7.12 -5.51 9.53
C GLY A 100 7.78 -5.57 8.16
N GLN A 101 7.04 -6.11 7.19
CA GLN A 101 7.36 -6.13 5.76
C GLN A 101 6.06 -6.07 4.97
N GLY A 102 6.05 -5.33 3.87
CA GLY A 102 4.94 -5.30 2.92
C GLY A 102 5.21 -4.30 1.80
N GLY A 103 4.70 -4.55 0.59
CA GLY A 103 5.06 -3.79 -0.60
C GLY A 103 6.59 -3.73 -0.80
N PHE A 104 7.09 -2.59 -1.27
CA PHE A 104 8.53 -2.37 -1.44
C PHE A 104 9.25 -1.92 -0.16
N ALA A 105 8.79 -2.30 1.03
CA ALA A 105 9.34 -1.75 2.25
C ALA A 105 9.54 -2.77 3.38
N VAL A 106 10.56 -2.50 4.18
CA VAL A 106 10.78 -3.14 5.48
C VAL A 106 10.64 -2.10 6.57
N VAL A 107 9.89 -2.43 7.63
CA VAL A 107 9.66 -1.56 8.78
C VAL A 107 10.47 -2.07 9.96
N TYR A 108 11.22 -1.18 10.59
CA TYR A 108 12.05 -1.46 11.75
C TYR A 108 11.60 -0.66 12.96
N GLU A 109 11.71 -1.24 14.15
CA GLU A 109 11.77 -0.48 15.39
C GLU A 109 13.16 0.15 15.49
N ALA A 110 13.19 1.43 15.83
CA ALA A 110 14.41 2.20 15.98
C ALA A 110 14.34 3.09 17.22
N GLU A 111 15.48 3.28 17.88
CA GLU A 111 15.64 4.23 18.96
C GLU A 111 16.35 5.49 18.47
N ARG A 112 16.06 6.61 19.11
CA ARG A 112 16.82 7.83 18.90
C ARG A 112 18.19 7.72 19.59
N ALA A 113 19.25 8.00 18.85
CA ALA A 113 20.64 7.82 19.28
C ALA A 113 21.44 9.14 19.34
N ASP A 114 20.78 10.31 19.29
CA ASP A 114 21.42 11.64 19.31
C ASP A 114 21.63 12.23 20.72
N GLY A 115 21.23 11.50 21.76
CA GLY A 115 21.43 11.88 23.16
C GLY A 115 20.60 13.07 23.64
N ARG A 116 19.65 13.56 22.84
CA ARG A 116 18.82 14.73 23.20
C ARG A 116 17.60 14.34 24.03
N TYR A 117 16.99 13.21 23.71
CA TYR A 117 15.90 12.58 24.45
C TYR A 117 15.69 11.15 23.95
N GLU A 118 15.08 10.31 24.78
CA GLU A 118 14.76 8.92 24.45
C GLU A 118 13.44 8.84 23.69
N GLN A 119 13.46 8.18 22.52
CA GLN A 119 12.28 7.97 21.70
C GLN A 119 12.41 6.64 20.93
N ILE A 120 11.34 5.85 20.94
CA ILE A 120 11.16 4.68 20.06
C ILE A 120 10.27 5.09 18.89
N GLY A 121 10.65 4.70 17.68
CA GLY A 121 9.92 4.99 16.45
C GLY A 121 9.98 3.85 15.45
N ALA A 122 9.20 3.97 14.38
CA ALA A 122 9.22 3.05 13.24
C ALA A 122 9.97 3.68 12.06
N LEU A 123 11.00 2.99 11.55
CA LEU A 123 11.72 3.38 10.34
C LEU A 123 11.27 2.49 9.17
N LYS A 124 10.60 3.09 8.19
CA LYS A 124 10.20 2.40 6.95
C LYS A 124 11.26 2.60 5.88
N VAL A 125 11.97 1.53 5.54
CA VAL A 125 13.01 1.51 4.50
C VAL A 125 12.40 1.00 3.21
N ILE A 126 12.36 1.85 2.18
CA ILE A 126 11.90 1.48 0.84
C ILE A 126 13.05 0.78 0.11
N GLN A 127 12.84 -0.45 -0.33
CA GLN A 127 13.72 -1.15 -1.26
C GLN A 127 13.49 -0.56 -2.65
N GLY A 128 14.25 0.49 -2.97
CA GLY A 128 14.32 0.99 -4.34
C GLY A 128 14.95 -0.07 -5.25
N GLY A 129 14.30 -0.35 -6.39
CA GLY A 129 14.87 -1.20 -7.43
C GLY A 129 16.29 -0.74 -7.78
N LEU A 130 17.17 -1.72 -8.00
CA LEU A 130 18.54 -1.54 -8.47
C LEU A 130 18.60 -0.46 -9.56
N ARG A 131 19.27 0.66 -9.28
CA ARG A 131 19.88 1.44 -10.35
C ARG A 131 21.12 0.65 -10.79
N GLY A 132 20.95 -0.15 -11.85
CA GLY A 132 22.06 -0.50 -12.73
C GLY A 132 22.42 0.68 -13.60
#